data_AF-A0A150PSI3-F1
#
_entry.id   AF-A0A150PSI3-F1
#
_cell.length_a   1.000
_cell.length_b   1.000
_cell.length_c   1.000
_cell.angle_alpha   90.00
_cell.angle_beta   90.00
_cell.angle_gamma   90.00
#
_symmetry.space_group_name_H-M   'P 1'
#
loop_
_entity.id
_entity.type
_entity.pdbx_description
1 polymer ?
#
loop_
_entity_poly.entity_id
_entity_poly.type
_entity_poly.pdbx_seq_one_letter_code
_entity_poly.pdbx_strand_id
1 'polypeptide(L)'
;MPFSSSAPAAPAAPSSPPSVPALSLEQYASLCAELAASPGNAEALFAHYGLGEPGARLAVDRSWRDRLARDPAAHRRWQELYWRHRAR
;
A
#
# COMPACT_ATOMS: atom_id res chain seq x y z
N MET A 1 -22.56 -24.69 22.72
CA MET A 1 -21.19 -24.13 22.74
C MET A 1 -20.67 -24.09 21.30
N PRO A 2 -20.51 -22.91 20.68
CA PRO A 2 -19.64 -22.83 19.50
C PRO A 2 -18.56 -21.73 19.61
N PHE A 3 -17.32 -22.21 19.67
CA PHE A 3 -16.07 -21.70 19.08
C PHE A 3 -15.79 -20.17 19.08
N SER A 4 -15.25 -19.65 20.19
CA SER A 4 -14.37 -18.47 20.13
C SER A 4 -13.00 -18.91 19.58
N SER A 5 -12.80 -18.72 18.28
CA SER A 5 -11.50 -18.93 17.65
C SER A 5 -10.58 -17.74 17.93
N SER A 6 -9.65 -18.00 18.85
CA SER A 6 -8.33 -17.39 19.09
C SER A 6 -7.85 -16.27 18.16
N ALA A 7 -7.51 -15.12 18.77
CA ALA A 7 -6.43 -14.25 18.30
C ALA A 7 -5.12 -14.74 18.94
N PRO A 8 -3.97 -14.75 18.24
CA PRO A 8 -3.10 -13.56 18.31
C PRO A 8 -2.19 -13.33 17.08
N ALA A 9 -1.78 -12.07 16.85
CA ALA A 9 -0.40 -11.66 16.51
C ALA A 9 -0.36 -10.21 15.95
N ALA A 10 -0.03 -9.25 16.82
CA ALA A 10 0.87 -8.14 16.46
C ALA A 10 2.32 -8.70 16.37
N PRO A 11 3.35 -8.01 15.84
CA PRO A 11 3.48 -6.58 15.53
C PRO A 11 4.19 -6.27 14.19
N ALA A 12 4.29 -4.98 13.81
CA ALA A 12 5.52 -4.34 13.30
C ALA A 12 5.20 -3.02 12.58
N ALA A 13 5.41 -1.90 13.27
CA ALA A 13 6.12 -0.82 12.60
C ALA A 13 7.59 -1.27 12.46
N PRO A 14 8.21 -1.04 11.30
CA PRO A 14 9.26 -0.06 11.32
C PRO A 14 9.04 0.96 10.21
N SER A 15 9.00 2.22 10.62
CA SER A 15 9.45 3.32 9.79
C SER A 15 10.91 3.05 9.43
N SER A 16 11.15 2.26 8.38
CA SER A 16 12.45 2.23 7.73
C SER A 16 12.54 3.48 6.85
N PRO A 17 13.51 4.38 7.05
CA PRO A 17 13.91 5.30 6.01
C PRO A 17 14.92 4.60 5.10
N PRO A 18 14.61 4.40 3.81
CA PRO A 18 15.66 4.33 2.81
C PRO A 18 15.60 5.58 1.94
N SER A 19 16.68 6.35 1.99
CA SER A 19 17.04 7.39 1.05
C SER A 19 16.94 6.90 -0.39
N VAL A 20 15.81 7.17 -1.05
CA VAL A 20 15.62 7.81 -2.38
C VAL A 20 14.13 7.66 -2.73
N PRO A 21 13.49 8.65 -3.40
CA PRO A 21 12.03 8.81 -3.48
C PRO A 21 11.36 7.78 -4.43
N ALA A 22 11.42 6.50 -4.08
CA ALA A 22 10.77 5.41 -4.79
C ALA A 22 10.07 4.54 -3.74
N LEU A 23 8.80 4.86 -3.48
CA LEU A 23 7.87 4.06 -2.66
C LEU A 23 8.13 2.57 -2.84
N SER A 24 8.34 1.81 -1.77
CA SER A 24 8.47 0.35 -1.89
C SER A 24 7.14 -0.27 -2.36
N LEU A 25 7.20 -1.47 -2.97
CA LEU A 25 6.00 -2.22 -3.39
C LEU A 25 4.98 -2.36 -2.25
N GLU A 26 5.44 -2.61 -1.03
CA GLU A 26 4.62 -2.67 0.18
C GLU A 26 3.95 -1.33 0.53
N GLN A 27 4.66 -0.22 0.40
CA GLN A 27 4.11 1.11 0.67
C GLN A 27 3.06 1.48 -0.39
N TYR A 28 3.33 1.17 -1.67
CA TYR A 28 2.36 1.37 -2.74
C TYR A 28 1.10 0.48 -2.55
N ALA A 29 1.27 -0.79 -2.16
CA ALA A 29 0.14 -1.67 -1.86
C ALA A 29 -0.69 -1.18 -0.66
N SER A 30 -0.02 -0.74 0.41
CA SER A 30 -0.66 -0.19 1.61
C SER A 30 -1.42 1.08 1.28
N LEU A 31 -0.80 1.98 0.50
CA LEU A 31 -1.42 3.21 0.02
C LEU A 31 -2.70 2.91 -0.77
N CYS A 32 -2.64 2.00 -1.74
CA CYS A 32 -3.83 1.58 -2.50
C CYS A 32 -4.94 1.01 -1.60
N ALA A 33 -4.59 0.22 -0.58
CA ALA A 33 -5.55 -0.38 0.33
C ALA A 33 -6.20 0.67 1.25
N GLU A 34 -5.41 1.57 1.83
CA GLU A 34 -5.90 2.65 2.69
C GLU A 34 -6.81 3.62 1.93
N LEU A 35 -6.47 3.94 0.68
CA LEU A 35 -7.31 4.76 -0.19
C LEU A 35 -8.65 4.10 -0.52
N ALA A 36 -8.65 2.78 -0.70
CA ALA A 36 -9.87 2.02 -0.98
C ALA A 36 -10.76 1.88 0.26
N ALA A 37 -10.18 1.91 1.46
CA ALA A 37 -10.91 1.87 2.73
C ALA A 37 -11.42 3.26 3.15
N SER A 38 -10.61 4.30 2.99
CA SER A 38 -10.87 5.66 3.47
C SER A 38 -10.45 6.71 2.44
N PRO A 39 -11.24 6.91 1.36
CA PRO A 39 -10.94 7.94 0.36
C PRO A 39 -10.97 9.37 0.93
N GLY A 40 -11.66 9.60 2.06
CA GLY A 40 -11.71 10.90 2.73
C GLY A 40 -10.38 11.35 3.35
N ASN A 41 -9.46 10.42 3.64
CA ASN A 41 -8.14 10.74 4.21
C ASN A 41 -7.02 10.64 3.15
N ALA A 42 -7.39 10.39 1.90
CA ALA A 42 -6.48 10.21 0.78
C ALA A 42 -5.54 11.40 0.60
N GLU A 43 -6.09 12.61 0.55
CA GLU A 43 -5.32 13.84 0.32
C GLU A 43 -4.27 14.08 1.40
N ALA A 44 -4.64 13.90 2.68
CA ALA A 44 -3.72 14.04 3.80
C ALA A 44 -2.61 12.97 3.76
N LEU A 45 -2.96 11.73 3.40
CA LEU A 45 -2.00 10.64 3.26
C LEU A 45 -1.04 10.92 2.10
N PHE A 46 -1.54 11.33 0.93
CA PHE A 46 -0.71 11.70 -0.22
C PHE A 46 0.20 12.89 0.08
N ALA A 47 -0.31 13.93 0.74
CA ALA A 47 0.49 15.07 1.16
C ALA A 47 1.64 14.64 2.09
N HIS A 48 1.40 13.68 2.99
CA HIS A 48 2.43 13.10 3.87
C HIS A 48 3.54 12.38 3.08
N TYR A 49 3.19 11.73 1.96
CA TYR A 49 4.15 11.08 1.06
C TYR A 49 4.77 12.03 0.01
N GLY A 50 4.45 13.33 0.03
CA GLY A 50 4.89 14.28 -0.99
C GLY A 50 4.20 14.11 -2.35
N LEU A 51 3.09 13.37 -2.38
CA LEU A 51 2.24 13.09 -3.54
C LEU A 51 0.95 13.92 -3.54
N GLY A 52 0.94 15.06 -2.84
CA GLY A 52 -0.23 15.94 -2.77
C GLY A 52 -0.63 16.55 -4.12
N GLU A 53 0.21 16.43 -5.14
CA GLU A 53 -0.12 16.81 -6.51
C GLU A 53 -0.75 15.61 -7.25
N PRO A 54 -1.98 15.74 -7.79
CA PRO A 54 -2.63 14.68 -8.56
C PRO A 54 -1.78 14.21 -9.75
N GLY A 55 -0.99 15.10 -10.36
CA GLY A 55 -0.04 14.74 -11.42
C GLY A 55 1.07 13.81 -10.94
N ALA A 56 1.64 14.06 -9.76
CA ALA A 56 2.68 13.24 -9.16
C ALA A 56 2.13 11.84 -8.79
N ARG A 57 0.92 11.79 -8.23
CA ARG A 57 0.22 10.53 -7.95
C ARG A 57 0.04 9.68 -9.21
N LEU A 58 -0.46 10.28 -10.30
CA LEU A 58 -0.67 9.57 -11.56
C LEU A 58 0.65 9.09 -12.18
N ALA A 59 1.72 9.87 -12.08
CA ALA A 59 3.04 9.47 -12.59
C ALA A 59 3.61 8.25 -11.83
N VAL A 60 3.45 8.24 -10.50
CA VAL A 60 3.86 7.10 -9.65
C VAL A 60 3.00 5.88 -9.94
N ASP A 61 1.67 6.04 -9.97
CA ASP A 61 0.75 4.93 -10.24
C ASP A 61 1.02 4.29 -11.59
N ARG A 62 1.23 5.12 -12.62
CA ARG A 62 1.53 4.65 -13.98
C ARG A 62 2.87 3.94 -14.07
N SER A 63 3.89 4.43 -13.36
CA SER A 63 5.21 3.77 -13.29
C SER A 63 5.12 2.41 -12.59
N TRP A 64 4.33 2.31 -11.52
CA TRP A 64 4.07 1.04 -10.84
C TRP A 64 3.25 0.10 -11.71
N ARG A 65 2.19 0.56 -12.37
CA ARG A 65 1.38 -0.25 -13.29
C ARG A 65 2.21 -0.84 -14.42
N ASP A 66 3.10 -0.06 -15.02
CA ASP A 66 3.99 -0.53 -16.09
C ASP A 66 5.00 -1.58 -15.57
N ARG A 67 5.55 -1.37 -14.35
CA ARG A 67 6.42 -2.34 -13.68
C ARG A 67 5.66 -3.63 -13.33
N LEU A 68 4.46 -3.54 -12.78
CA LEU A 68 3.61 -4.69 -12.44
C LEU A 68 3.12 -5.45 -13.67
N ALA A 69 2.88 -4.75 -14.79
CA ALA A 69 2.51 -5.38 -16.05
C ALA A 69 3.68 -6.17 -16.65
N ARG A 70 4.92 -5.70 -16.47
CA ARG A 70 6.13 -6.40 -16.91
C ARG A 70 6.56 -7.53 -15.98
N ASP A 71 6.27 -7.41 -14.68
CA ASP A 71 6.67 -8.39 -13.66
C ASP A 71 5.45 -9.03 -12.98
N PRO A 72 5.02 -10.22 -13.43
CA PRO A 72 3.88 -10.91 -12.83
C PRO A 72 4.15 -11.38 -11.39
N ALA A 73 5.41 -11.57 -10.98
CA ALA A 73 5.74 -11.94 -9.60
C ALA A 73 5.57 -10.74 -8.66
N ALA A 74 6.00 -9.55 -9.08
CA ALA A 74 5.73 -8.30 -8.37
C ALA A 74 4.23 -8.00 -8.28
N HIS A 75 3.47 -8.27 -9.35
CA HIS A 75 2.01 -8.12 -9.35
C HIS A 75 1.33 -9.05 -8.36
N ARG A 76 1.78 -10.31 -8.28
CA ARG A 76 1.25 -11.28 -7.31
C ARG A 76 1.52 -10.85 -5.87
N ARG A 77 2.74 -10.42 -5.56
CA ARG A 77 3.08 -9.85 -4.24
C ARG A 77 2.24 -8.62 -3.90
N TRP A 78 2.07 -7.70 -4.86
CA TRP A 78 1.25 -6.51 -4.65
C TRP A 78 -0.21 -6.87 -4.32
N GLN A 79 -0.79 -7.84 -5.04
CA GLN A 79 -2.13 -8.33 -4.73
C GLN A 79 -2.21 -8.96 -3.33
N GLU A 80 -1.29 -9.86 -2.97
CA GLU A 80 -1.27 -10.49 -1.64
C GLU A 80 -1.21 -9.45 -0.53
N LEU A 81 -0.35 -8.44 -0.68
CA LEU A 81 -0.25 -7.31 0.24
C LEU A 81 -1.54 -6.52 0.29
N TYR A 82 -2.11 -6.15 -0.87
CA TYR A 82 -3.35 -5.41 -0.96
C TYR A 82 -4.50 -6.14 -0.25
N TRP A 83 -4.68 -7.44 -0.49
CA TRP A 83 -5.68 -8.28 0.18
C TRP A 83 -5.44 -8.34 1.69
N ARG A 84 -4.19 -8.50 2.13
CA ARG A 84 -3.84 -8.51 3.54
C ARG A 84 -4.19 -7.20 4.24
N HIS A 85 -3.93 -6.06 3.60
CA HIS A 85 -4.26 -4.74 4.15
C HIS A 85 -5.77 -4.45 4.12
N ARG A 86 -6.50 -4.97 3.13
CA ARG A 86 -7.96 -4.81 3.03
C ARG A 86 -8.74 -5.74 3.98
N ALA A 87 -8.17 -6.88 4.33
CA ALA A 87 -8.75 -7.83 5.29
C ALA A 87 -8.48 -7.44 6.76
N ARG A 88 -7.77 -6.33 7.00
CA ARG A 88 -7.43 -5.81 8.32
C ARG A 88 -8.38 -4.70 8.74
#